data_AF-A0A2M9NPN8-F1
#
_entry.id   AF-A0A2M9NPN8-F1
#
_cell.length_a   1.000
_cell.length_b   1.000
_cell.length_c   1.000
_cell.angle_alpha   90.00
_cell.angle_beta   90.00
_cell.angle_gamma   90.00
#
_symmetry.space_group_name_H-M   'P 1'
#
loop_
_entity.id
_entity.type
_entity.pdbx_description
1 polymer ?
#
loop_
_entity_poly.entity_id
_entity_poly.type
_entity_poly.pdbx_seq_one_letter_code
_entity_poly.pdbx_strand_id
1 'polypeptide(L)'
;MRQLMKVCMMLGLFGFYCQGNFAYAASGDYQYSSYGNTGNVTTATSYGINLMGGGTDVDEAMLWMAKKANQGDFIVLRTSGSDGYNQYLYDLAQSNNAKLDSVETIVLNNKYASSDSFVLDKVRKAEAVFFAGGDQFNYVDFIKNTALEDVLNQQIQSNVPIGGTSAGLAIMGQFVYDAKNGSVYSDEALANPNNRYMTFTRDFLNNRYLSSAITDTHFEQRDRMGRFIGFMARNVSDGWTNQSKGIAVNEQTALLVEQDGTAKVVAQPGGSNQSVYMAKTTAAPTSSIGKPLTIKTVDLVKLRPGNTFNLQTWTSSNGYSYKLSAQNGALSSTSGSIYGN
;
A
#
# COMPACT_ATOMS: atom_id res chain seq x y z
N MET A 1 -64.81 -26.22 -55.49
CA MET A 1 -63.80 -25.48 -54.70
C MET A 1 -63.21 -26.46 -53.70
N ARG A 2 -62.10 -27.17 -54.00
CA ARG A 2 -60.68 -26.82 -53.68
C ARG A 2 -60.55 -26.30 -52.24
N GLN A 3 -59.77 -26.82 -51.27
CA GLN A 3 -58.71 -27.84 -51.05
C GLN A 3 -58.74 -28.11 -49.51
N LEU A 4 -58.64 -29.33 -48.95
CA LEU A 4 -57.45 -30.16 -48.63
C LEU A 4 -56.24 -29.45 -47.99
N MET A 5 -55.72 -30.09 -46.91
CA MET A 5 -54.41 -29.91 -46.22
C MET A 5 -54.35 -28.79 -45.16
N LYS A 6 -53.67 -28.93 -44.00
CA LYS A 6 -52.78 -29.97 -43.46
C LYS A 6 -52.64 -29.74 -41.96
N VAL A 7 -52.60 -30.83 -41.20
CA VAL A 7 -52.06 -30.88 -39.83
C VAL A 7 -50.55 -30.64 -39.89
N CYS A 8 -50.05 -29.71 -39.09
CA CYS A 8 -48.62 -29.58 -38.79
C CYS A 8 -48.42 -29.51 -37.28
N MET A 9 -48.02 -30.66 -36.73
CA MET A 9 -47.29 -30.80 -35.46
C MET A 9 -46.05 -29.90 -35.53
N MET A 10 -45.90 -28.97 -34.58
CA MET A 10 -44.61 -28.35 -34.28
C MET A 10 -44.16 -28.84 -32.90
N LEU A 11 -43.22 -29.77 -32.93
CA LEU A 11 -42.34 -30.11 -31.81
C LEU A 11 -41.45 -28.89 -31.51
N GLY A 12 -41.80 -28.13 -30.47
CA GLY A 12 -40.91 -27.11 -29.91
C GLY A 12 -39.90 -27.78 -28.98
N LEU A 13 -38.63 -27.80 -29.39
CA LEU A 13 -37.50 -28.16 -28.55
C LEU A 13 -37.52 -27.30 -27.26
N PHE A 14 -37.55 -27.94 -26.10
CA PHE A 14 -37.19 -27.32 -24.82
C PHE A 14 -35.68 -27.05 -24.84
N GLY A 15 -35.30 -25.85 -25.29
CA GLY A 15 -33.97 -25.31 -25.02
C GLY A 15 -33.88 -24.99 -23.53
N PHE A 16 -33.10 -25.78 -22.80
CA PHE A 16 -32.62 -25.42 -21.47
C PHE A 16 -31.77 -24.16 -21.61
N TYR A 17 -32.37 -22.98 -21.42
CA TYR A 17 -31.62 -21.78 -21.11
C TYR A 17 -31.16 -21.90 -19.66
N CYS A 18 -29.86 -22.17 -19.46
CA CYS A 18 -29.19 -21.84 -18.22
C CYS A 18 -29.36 -20.34 -17.99
N GLN A 19 -30.34 -19.96 -17.17
CA GLN A 19 -30.37 -18.65 -16.55
C GLN A 19 -29.18 -18.61 -15.59
N GLY A 20 -28.06 -18.07 -16.07
CA GLY A 20 -27.00 -17.61 -15.19
C GLY A 20 -27.60 -16.54 -14.29
N ASN A 21 -27.66 -16.82 -12.99
CA ASN A 21 -27.93 -15.82 -11.98
C ASN A 21 -26.80 -14.79 -12.03
N PHE A 22 -27.00 -13.70 -12.78
CA PHE A 22 -26.21 -12.50 -12.59
C PHE A 22 -26.64 -11.89 -11.25
N ALA A 23 -25.81 -12.09 -10.23
CA ALA A 23 -25.91 -11.33 -9.00
C ALA A 23 -25.67 -9.86 -9.35
N TYR A 24 -26.73 -9.07 -9.33
CA TYR A 24 -26.70 -7.63 -9.53
C TYR A 24 -26.01 -7.00 -8.31
N ALA A 25 -24.72 -6.65 -8.45
CA ALA A 25 -24.04 -5.72 -7.56
C ALA A 25 -24.83 -4.40 -7.53
N ALA A 26 -24.85 -3.69 -6.40
CA ALA A 26 -25.36 -2.32 -6.37
C ALA A 26 -24.47 -1.45 -7.29
N SER A 27 -24.91 -1.24 -8.53
CA SER A 27 -24.12 -0.59 -9.58
C SER A 27 -23.94 0.89 -9.28
N GLY A 28 -22.84 1.26 -8.63
CA GLY A 28 -22.45 2.65 -8.39
C GLY A 28 -21.30 2.83 -7.39
N ASP A 29 -21.29 2.03 -6.32
CA ASP A 29 -20.36 2.24 -5.21
C ASP A 29 -18.97 1.64 -5.46
N TYR A 30 -18.88 0.60 -6.29
CA TYR A 30 -17.62 0.01 -6.70
C TYR A 30 -17.66 -0.50 -8.14
N GLN A 31 -16.47 -0.77 -8.70
CA GLN A 31 -16.29 -1.53 -9.93
C GLN A 31 -15.44 -2.76 -9.63
N TYR A 32 -15.71 -3.85 -10.35
CA TYR A 32 -15.00 -5.11 -10.20
C TYR A 32 -14.60 -5.66 -11.56
N SER A 33 -13.33 -6.05 -11.68
CA SER A 33 -12.77 -6.73 -12.85
C SER A 33 -11.92 -7.90 -12.37
N SER A 34 -11.95 -9.04 -13.06
CA SER A 34 -11.09 -10.19 -12.77
C SER A 34 -10.44 -10.71 -14.04
N TYR A 35 -9.25 -11.28 -13.89
CA TYR A 35 -8.51 -11.96 -14.95
C TYR A 35 -7.88 -13.24 -14.40
N GLY A 36 -8.05 -14.36 -15.11
CA GLY A 36 -7.71 -15.69 -14.63
C GLY A 36 -8.96 -16.54 -14.40
N ASN A 37 -8.92 -17.42 -13.41
CA ASN A 37 -10.06 -18.24 -13.03
C ASN A 37 -11.14 -17.40 -12.32
N THR A 38 -12.41 -17.76 -12.54
CA THR A 38 -13.57 -17.06 -11.93
C THR A 38 -14.10 -17.76 -10.68
N GLY A 39 -13.60 -18.96 -10.40
CA GLY A 39 -13.85 -19.67 -9.14
C GLY A 39 -13.05 -19.04 -8.00
N ASN A 40 -13.28 -19.53 -6.80
CA ASN A 40 -12.45 -19.20 -5.65
C ASN A 40 -11.56 -20.39 -5.33
N VAL A 41 -10.31 -20.14 -5.02
CA VAL A 41 -9.40 -21.14 -4.47
C VAL A 41 -9.12 -20.84 -3.00
N THR A 42 -8.55 -21.80 -2.28
CA THR A 42 -8.03 -21.55 -0.94
C THR A 42 -6.68 -22.21 -0.83
N THR A 43 -5.64 -21.41 -0.63
CA THR A 43 -4.28 -21.92 -0.48
C THR A 43 -3.65 -21.39 0.81
N ALA A 44 -2.61 -22.08 1.29
CA ALA A 44 -1.84 -21.58 2.41
C ALA A 44 -0.91 -20.47 1.92
N THR A 45 -1.14 -19.25 2.40
CA THR A 45 -0.28 -18.09 2.13
C THR A 45 0.95 -18.07 3.03
N SER A 46 1.91 -17.22 2.69
CA SER A 46 3.01 -16.86 3.60
C SER A 46 3.03 -15.35 3.83
N TYR A 47 3.34 -14.95 5.06
CA TYR A 47 3.36 -13.53 5.45
C TYR A 47 4.35 -12.74 4.59
N GLY A 48 3.99 -11.51 4.26
CA GLY A 48 4.90 -10.53 3.69
C GLY A 48 4.30 -9.13 3.63
N ILE A 49 5.16 -8.11 3.70
CA ILE A 49 4.77 -6.72 3.41
C ILE A 49 5.55 -6.23 2.18
N ASN A 50 4.86 -5.76 1.15
CA ASN A 50 5.46 -5.11 -0.02
C ASN A 50 5.24 -3.59 0.01
N LEU A 51 6.30 -2.81 0.25
CA LEU A 51 6.25 -1.35 0.32
C LEU A 51 6.91 -0.73 -0.91
N MET A 52 6.13 -0.32 -1.92
CA MET A 52 6.63 0.30 -3.16
C MET A 52 6.50 1.82 -3.19
N GLY A 53 7.56 2.52 -3.61
CA GLY A 53 7.63 3.97 -3.55
C GLY A 53 6.89 4.73 -4.65
N GLY A 54 6.25 4.04 -5.60
CA GLY A 54 5.57 4.63 -6.76
C GLY A 54 6.44 4.72 -8.01
N GLY A 55 5.93 5.39 -9.05
CA GLY A 55 6.54 5.37 -10.39
C GLY A 55 6.17 4.09 -11.14
N THR A 56 7.05 3.60 -12.00
CA THR A 56 6.90 2.26 -12.59
C THR A 56 6.96 1.20 -11.49
N ASP A 57 6.05 0.23 -11.54
CA ASP A 57 6.06 -0.87 -10.60
C ASP A 57 7.35 -1.71 -10.72
N VAL A 58 7.71 -2.35 -9.61
CA VAL A 58 8.91 -3.18 -9.49
C VAL A 58 8.50 -4.63 -9.68
N ASP A 59 8.84 -5.21 -10.83
CA ASP A 59 8.39 -6.56 -11.21
C ASP A 59 8.83 -7.62 -10.19
N GLU A 60 10.06 -7.51 -9.64
CA GLU A 60 10.55 -8.43 -8.59
C GLU A 60 9.67 -8.38 -7.33
N ALA A 61 9.17 -7.20 -6.95
CA ALA A 61 8.34 -7.02 -5.78
C ALA A 61 6.96 -7.65 -5.97
N MET A 62 6.36 -7.44 -7.14
CA MET A 62 5.07 -8.03 -7.51
C MET A 62 5.16 -9.55 -7.61
N LEU A 63 6.22 -10.09 -8.23
CA LEU A 63 6.48 -11.53 -8.30
C LEU A 63 6.72 -12.15 -6.93
N TRP A 64 7.47 -11.46 -6.06
CA TRP A 64 7.69 -11.92 -4.70
C TRP A 64 6.37 -12.05 -3.93
N MET A 65 5.47 -11.07 -4.08
CA MET A 65 4.17 -11.09 -3.43
C MET A 65 3.24 -12.16 -4.03
N ALA A 66 3.26 -12.35 -5.36
CA ALA A 66 2.51 -13.40 -6.04
C ALA A 66 2.93 -14.82 -5.57
N LYS A 67 4.23 -15.06 -5.37
CA LYS A 67 4.72 -16.33 -4.78
C LYS A 67 4.16 -16.57 -3.39
N LYS A 68 3.97 -15.52 -2.61
CA LYS A 68 3.40 -15.61 -1.25
C LYS A 68 1.91 -15.90 -1.23
N ALA A 69 1.20 -15.49 -2.28
CA ALA A 69 -0.20 -15.87 -2.54
C ALA A 69 -0.35 -17.35 -2.94
N ASN A 70 0.76 -18.01 -3.32
CA ASN A 70 0.83 -19.45 -3.53
C ASN A 70 -0.28 -19.99 -4.44
N GLN A 71 -0.38 -19.47 -5.66
CA GLN A 71 -1.41 -19.87 -6.64
C GLN A 71 -2.85 -19.54 -6.20
N GLY A 72 -3.01 -18.58 -5.29
CA GLY A 72 -4.30 -18.04 -4.89
C GLY A 72 -4.75 -16.81 -5.67
N ASP A 73 -5.81 -16.19 -5.19
CA ASP A 73 -6.42 -14.97 -5.71
C ASP A 73 -5.68 -13.72 -5.20
N PHE A 74 -5.27 -12.87 -6.13
CA PHE A 74 -4.57 -11.61 -5.84
C PHE A 74 -5.50 -10.43 -6.02
N ILE A 75 -5.92 -9.80 -4.91
CA ILE A 75 -6.80 -8.63 -4.96
C ILE A 75 -5.98 -7.34 -5.04
N VAL A 76 -6.33 -6.50 -6.01
CA VAL A 76 -5.87 -5.12 -6.13
C VAL A 76 -7.00 -4.18 -5.72
N LEU A 77 -6.81 -3.46 -4.61
CA LEU A 77 -7.72 -2.42 -4.18
C LEU A 77 -7.30 -1.08 -4.78
N ARG A 78 -8.28 -0.34 -5.30
CA ARG A 78 -8.09 1.01 -5.86
C ARG A 78 -9.19 1.94 -5.38
N THR A 79 -8.94 3.24 -5.45
CA THR A 79 -9.95 4.31 -5.28
C THR A 79 -10.12 5.17 -6.53
N SER A 80 -9.41 4.81 -7.61
CA SER A 80 -9.46 5.46 -8.91
C SER A 80 -8.81 4.56 -9.98
N GLY A 81 -8.99 4.92 -11.25
CA GLY A 81 -8.48 4.15 -12.39
C GLY A 81 -9.34 2.93 -12.70
N SER A 82 -8.72 1.90 -13.26
CA SER A 82 -9.39 0.67 -13.73
C SER A 82 -8.59 -0.57 -13.32
N ASP A 83 -8.56 -1.61 -14.14
CA ASP A 83 -8.02 -2.95 -13.90
C ASP A 83 -6.65 -3.21 -14.55
N GLY A 84 -5.86 -2.15 -14.81
CA GLY A 84 -4.56 -2.28 -15.49
C GLY A 84 -3.54 -3.23 -14.84
N TYR A 85 -3.74 -3.64 -13.57
CA TYR A 85 -2.91 -4.66 -12.92
C TYR A 85 -3.26 -6.08 -13.34
N ASN A 86 -4.51 -6.36 -13.71
CA ASN A 86 -5.03 -7.72 -13.82
C ASN A 86 -4.24 -8.57 -14.83
N GLN A 87 -4.24 -8.15 -16.09
CA GLN A 87 -3.51 -8.84 -17.18
C GLN A 87 -1.99 -8.84 -16.91
N TYR A 88 -1.42 -7.67 -16.59
CA TYR A 88 0.02 -7.51 -16.38
C TYR A 88 0.54 -8.46 -15.29
N LEU A 89 -0.07 -8.43 -14.10
CA LEU A 89 0.41 -9.21 -12.97
C LEU A 89 0.19 -10.70 -13.19
N TYR A 90 -0.95 -11.08 -13.76
CA TYR A 90 -1.23 -12.48 -14.06
C TYR A 90 -0.21 -13.05 -15.05
N ASP A 91 0.05 -12.36 -16.16
CA ASP A 91 1.00 -12.80 -17.19
C ASP A 91 2.45 -12.81 -16.67
N LEU A 92 2.82 -11.81 -15.87
CA LEU A 92 4.11 -11.73 -15.18
C LEU A 92 4.30 -12.94 -14.26
N ALA A 93 3.32 -13.22 -13.39
CA ALA A 93 3.31 -14.36 -12.47
C ALA A 93 3.37 -15.71 -13.19
N GLN A 94 2.55 -15.88 -14.24
CA GLN A 94 2.47 -17.10 -15.04
C GLN A 94 3.81 -17.43 -15.71
N SER A 95 4.51 -16.41 -16.21
CA SER A 95 5.77 -16.56 -16.93
C SER A 95 6.99 -16.79 -16.02
N ASN A 96 6.85 -16.55 -14.71
CA ASN A 96 7.98 -16.53 -13.75
C ASN A 96 7.82 -17.53 -12.59
N ASN A 97 7.09 -18.63 -12.80
CA ASN A 97 6.86 -19.70 -11.82
C ASN A 97 6.32 -19.15 -10.47
N ALA A 98 5.41 -18.18 -10.56
CA ALA A 98 4.76 -17.51 -9.44
C ALA A 98 3.24 -17.44 -9.66
N LYS A 99 2.68 -18.46 -10.33
CA LYS A 99 1.29 -18.49 -10.84
C LYS A 99 0.30 -18.04 -9.77
N LEU A 100 -0.76 -17.39 -10.23
CA LEU A 100 -1.92 -16.96 -9.46
C LEU A 100 -3.16 -17.65 -10.03
N ASP A 101 -4.19 -17.85 -9.23
CA ASP A 101 -5.49 -18.36 -9.73
C ASP A 101 -6.21 -17.25 -10.50
N SER A 102 -6.24 -16.06 -9.90
CA SER A 102 -6.75 -14.85 -10.51
C SER A 102 -6.02 -13.60 -10.02
N VAL A 103 -6.12 -12.52 -10.79
CA VAL A 103 -5.87 -11.15 -10.33
C VAL A 103 -7.17 -10.39 -10.49
N GLU A 104 -7.68 -9.84 -9.40
CA GLU A 104 -8.95 -9.13 -9.39
C GLU A 104 -8.78 -7.71 -8.85
N THR A 105 -9.35 -6.74 -9.55
CA THR A 105 -9.35 -5.34 -9.13
C THR A 105 -10.73 -4.97 -8.61
N ILE A 106 -10.76 -4.35 -7.42
CA ILE A 106 -11.93 -3.65 -6.90
C ILE A 106 -11.60 -2.16 -6.82
N VAL A 107 -12.34 -1.34 -7.58
CA VAL A 107 -12.28 0.11 -7.48
C VAL A 107 -13.39 0.58 -6.55
N LEU A 108 -13.04 1.08 -5.38
CA LEU A 108 -13.96 1.68 -4.42
C LEU A 108 -14.24 3.13 -4.85
N ASN A 109 -15.49 3.47 -5.17
CA ASN A 109 -15.86 4.83 -5.57
C ASN A 109 -16.27 5.69 -4.36
N ASN A 110 -16.63 5.07 -3.25
CA ASN A 110 -17.03 5.73 -2.01
C ASN A 110 -16.98 4.76 -0.82
N LYS A 111 -17.35 5.27 0.36
CA LYS A 111 -17.37 4.52 1.63
C LYS A 111 -18.40 3.37 1.70
N TYR A 112 -19.48 3.41 0.92
CA TYR A 112 -20.52 2.39 0.97
C TYR A 112 -20.03 1.04 0.41
N ALA A 113 -19.13 1.07 -0.58
CA ALA A 113 -18.47 -0.13 -1.10
C ALA A 113 -17.76 -0.95 -0.02
N SER A 114 -17.21 -0.28 1.00
CA SER A 114 -16.49 -0.91 2.11
C SER A 114 -17.41 -1.64 3.12
N SER A 115 -18.72 -1.63 2.88
CA SER A 115 -19.70 -2.44 3.62
C SER A 115 -20.48 -3.39 2.71
N ASP A 116 -20.22 -3.39 1.41
CA ASP A 116 -20.89 -4.26 0.45
C ASP A 116 -20.45 -5.72 0.62
N SER A 117 -21.41 -6.65 0.67
CA SER A 117 -21.14 -8.06 0.94
C SER A 117 -20.24 -8.73 -0.09
N PHE A 118 -20.32 -8.32 -1.38
CA PHE A 118 -19.48 -8.87 -2.43
C PHE A 118 -18.03 -8.40 -2.26
N VAL A 119 -17.81 -7.11 -2.00
CA VAL A 119 -16.47 -6.55 -1.74
C VAL A 119 -15.84 -7.24 -0.53
N LEU A 120 -16.59 -7.34 0.57
CA LEU A 120 -16.11 -7.99 1.79
C LEU A 120 -15.80 -9.48 1.58
N ASP A 121 -16.60 -10.19 0.80
CA ASP A 121 -16.36 -11.61 0.49
C ASP A 121 -15.10 -11.81 -0.34
N LYS A 122 -14.90 -11.00 -1.39
CA LYS A 122 -13.69 -11.04 -2.23
C LYS A 122 -12.42 -10.78 -1.43
N VAL A 123 -12.40 -9.73 -0.59
CA VAL A 123 -11.21 -9.42 0.21
C VAL A 123 -10.98 -10.47 1.31
N ARG A 124 -12.05 -11.07 1.87
CA ARG A 124 -11.93 -12.11 2.90
C ARG A 124 -11.33 -13.41 2.38
N LYS A 125 -11.52 -13.71 1.10
CA LYS A 125 -11.03 -14.95 0.47
C LYS A 125 -9.71 -14.78 -0.27
N ALA A 126 -9.19 -13.55 -0.38
CA ALA A 126 -7.96 -13.27 -1.09
C ALA A 126 -6.72 -13.92 -0.44
N GLU A 127 -5.83 -14.43 -1.28
CA GLU A 127 -4.50 -14.91 -0.85
C GLU A 127 -3.40 -13.83 -0.95
N ALA A 128 -3.72 -12.66 -1.50
CA ALA A 128 -2.90 -11.45 -1.41
C ALA A 128 -3.75 -10.19 -1.58
N VAL A 129 -3.36 -9.10 -0.90
CA VAL A 129 -4.05 -7.80 -1.05
C VAL A 129 -3.05 -6.69 -1.32
N PHE A 130 -3.21 -5.99 -2.44
CA PHE A 130 -2.34 -4.89 -2.84
C PHE A 130 -3.13 -3.59 -3.05
N PHE A 131 -2.65 -2.48 -2.49
CA PHE A 131 -3.21 -1.16 -2.69
C PHE A 131 -2.48 -0.42 -3.81
N ALA A 132 -3.19 -0.09 -4.89
CA ALA A 132 -2.61 0.67 -5.98
C ALA A 132 -2.33 2.14 -5.59
N GLY A 133 -1.61 2.85 -6.47
CA GLY A 133 -1.49 4.31 -6.39
C GLY A 133 -2.82 5.04 -6.59
N GLY A 134 -2.84 6.33 -6.28
CA GLY A 134 -4.04 7.17 -6.31
C GLY A 134 -3.94 8.29 -5.28
N ASP A 135 -5.05 8.54 -4.58
CA ASP A 135 -5.12 9.45 -3.45
C ASP A 135 -5.25 8.66 -2.14
N GLN A 136 -4.28 8.82 -1.23
CA GLN A 136 -4.31 8.13 0.06
C GLN A 136 -5.44 8.61 0.98
N PHE A 137 -5.95 9.84 0.81
CA PHE A 137 -7.09 10.30 1.56
C PHE A 137 -8.34 9.47 1.22
N ASN A 138 -8.53 9.12 -0.05
CA ASN A 138 -9.68 8.30 -0.46
C ASN A 138 -9.64 6.91 0.19
N TYR A 139 -8.47 6.27 0.31
CA TYR A 139 -8.37 5.00 1.02
C TYR A 139 -8.79 5.15 2.48
N VAL A 140 -8.31 6.19 3.15
CA VAL A 140 -8.66 6.50 4.53
C VAL A 140 -10.16 6.77 4.67
N ASP A 141 -10.72 7.67 3.85
CA ASP A 141 -12.12 8.07 3.90
C ASP A 141 -13.07 6.91 3.62
N PHE A 142 -12.73 6.05 2.65
CA PHE A 142 -13.61 4.97 2.23
C PHE A 142 -13.52 3.74 3.13
N ILE A 143 -12.36 3.45 3.74
CA ILE A 143 -12.12 2.18 4.43
C ILE A 143 -12.09 2.35 5.95
N LYS A 144 -11.60 3.47 6.50
CA LYS A 144 -11.45 3.61 7.97
C LYS A 144 -12.81 3.56 8.67
N ASN A 145 -12.87 2.77 9.73
CA ASN A 145 -14.02 2.46 10.57
C ASN A 145 -15.16 1.82 9.77
N THR A 146 -14.83 0.85 8.90
CA THR A 146 -15.79 0.06 8.13
C THR A 146 -15.51 -1.44 8.26
N ALA A 147 -16.46 -2.27 7.83
CA ALA A 147 -16.29 -3.72 7.79
C ALA A 147 -15.10 -4.16 6.91
N LEU A 148 -14.75 -3.39 5.86
CA LEU A 148 -13.59 -3.71 5.03
C LEU A 148 -12.27 -3.53 5.80
N GLU A 149 -12.18 -2.55 6.70
CA GLU A 149 -11.00 -2.40 7.57
C GLU A 149 -10.84 -3.64 8.46
N ASP A 150 -11.94 -4.12 9.06
CA ASP A 150 -11.91 -5.31 9.91
C ASP A 150 -11.47 -6.54 9.13
N VAL A 151 -11.98 -6.74 7.91
CA VAL A 151 -11.59 -7.84 7.02
C VAL A 151 -10.11 -7.74 6.66
N LEU A 152 -9.62 -6.57 6.24
CA LEU A 152 -8.21 -6.36 5.91
C LEU A 152 -7.30 -6.68 7.09
N ASN A 153 -7.65 -6.22 8.29
CA ASN A 153 -6.90 -6.51 9.50
C ASN A 153 -6.93 -7.99 9.87
N GLN A 154 -8.05 -8.69 9.67
CA GLN A 154 -8.12 -10.16 9.83
C GLN A 154 -7.21 -10.89 8.84
N GLN A 155 -7.14 -10.45 7.58
CA GLN A 155 -6.22 -11.01 6.58
C GLN A 155 -4.75 -10.85 7.01
N ILE A 156 -4.37 -9.65 7.48
CA ILE A 156 -3.01 -9.40 8.01
C ILE A 156 -2.68 -10.34 9.18
N GLN A 157 -3.61 -10.50 10.14
CA GLN A 157 -3.41 -11.41 11.28
C GLN A 157 -3.34 -12.89 10.84
N SER A 158 -3.97 -13.24 9.73
CA SER A 158 -3.97 -14.58 9.14
C SER A 158 -2.77 -14.84 8.22
N ASN A 159 -1.78 -13.96 8.21
CA ASN A 159 -0.56 -14.03 7.39
C ASN A 159 -0.80 -13.96 5.87
N VAL A 160 -1.89 -13.34 5.43
CA VAL A 160 -2.05 -12.98 4.02
C VAL A 160 -1.09 -11.84 3.68
N PRO A 161 -0.25 -11.97 2.63
CA PRO A 161 0.67 -10.92 2.23
C PRO A 161 -0.09 -9.66 1.79
N ILE A 162 0.42 -8.50 2.21
CA ILE A 162 -0.20 -7.21 1.94
C ILE A 162 0.84 -6.21 1.41
N GLY A 163 0.43 -5.25 0.61
CA GLY A 163 1.36 -4.25 0.11
C GLY A 163 0.69 -3.09 -0.59
N GLY A 164 1.49 -2.16 -1.07
CA GLY A 164 0.98 -1.08 -1.88
C GLY A 164 2.07 -0.19 -2.48
N THR A 165 1.66 0.60 -3.47
CA THR A 165 2.53 1.55 -4.18
C THR A 165 1.98 2.97 -4.07
N SER A 166 2.86 3.97 -3.97
CA SER A 166 2.44 5.38 -3.89
C SER A 166 1.46 5.63 -2.72
N ALA A 167 0.22 6.06 -2.99
CA ALA A 167 -0.84 6.17 -1.98
C ALA A 167 -1.07 4.88 -1.20
N GLY A 168 -0.96 3.71 -1.85
CA GLY A 168 -1.08 2.41 -1.20
C GLY A 168 0.04 2.14 -0.18
N LEU A 169 1.26 2.63 -0.40
CA LEU A 169 2.33 2.56 0.62
C LEU A 169 2.08 3.53 1.78
N ALA A 170 1.53 4.72 1.49
CA ALA A 170 1.32 5.78 2.48
C ALA A 170 0.37 5.38 3.62
N ILE A 171 -0.51 4.40 3.38
CA ILE A 171 -1.50 3.88 4.35
C ILE A 171 -1.02 2.67 5.15
N MET A 172 0.19 2.17 4.91
CA MET A 172 0.66 0.89 5.51
C MET A 172 1.13 1.02 6.96
N GLY A 173 1.63 2.20 7.35
CA GLY A 173 2.12 2.48 8.69
C GLY A 173 1.00 2.56 9.73
N GLN A 174 1.33 2.39 11.01
CA GLN A 174 0.39 2.70 12.09
C GLN A 174 -0.07 4.16 12.01
N PHE A 175 0.83 5.06 11.63
CA PHE A 175 0.56 6.47 11.42
C PHE A 175 0.55 6.76 9.92
N VAL A 176 -0.52 7.40 9.45
CA VAL A 176 -0.78 7.67 8.03
C VAL A 176 -0.79 9.16 7.82
N TYR A 177 0.06 9.65 6.92
CA TYR A 177 -0.11 10.99 6.36
C TYR A 177 -1.26 10.96 5.34
N ASP A 178 -2.46 11.30 5.78
CA ASP A 178 -3.68 11.11 4.99
C ASP A 178 -3.89 12.18 3.92
N ALA A 179 -3.19 13.32 4.00
CA ALA A 179 -3.31 14.44 3.07
C ALA A 179 -4.76 14.95 2.88
N LYS A 180 -5.63 14.81 3.87
CA LYS A 180 -7.04 15.26 3.85
C LYS A 180 -7.23 16.69 3.35
N ASN A 181 -6.31 17.59 3.68
CA ASN A 181 -6.37 19.00 3.30
C ASN A 181 -5.49 19.34 2.09
N GLY A 182 -4.94 18.35 1.39
CA GLY A 182 -3.96 18.50 0.32
C GLY A 182 -2.53 18.13 0.75
N SER A 183 -1.63 18.10 -0.23
CA SER A 183 -0.21 17.77 -0.01
C SER A 183 0.51 18.87 0.79
N VAL A 184 1.41 18.45 1.66
CA VAL A 184 2.40 19.31 2.33
C VAL A 184 3.79 19.08 1.74
N TYR A 185 4.53 20.17 1.55
CA TYR A 185 5.92 20.18 1.10
C TYR A 185 6.91 20.22 2.27
N SER A 186 8.18 19.93 1.98
CA SER A 186 9.22 19.86 3.02
C SER A 186 9.44 21.18 3.73
N ASP A 187 9.48 22.29 3.00
CA ASP A 187 9.62 23.63 3.54
C ASP A 187 8.43 24.03 4.42
N GLU A 188 7.19 23.72 4.01
CA GLU A 188 5.98 23.99 4.79
C GLU A 188 5.94 23.20 6.11
N ALA A 189 6.27 21.90 6.05
CA ALA A 189 6.30 21.04 7.21
C ALA A 189 7.41 21.43 8.20
N LEU A 190 8.56 21.87 7.69
CA LEU A 190 9.67 22.37 8.50
C LEU A 190 9.39 23.77 9.08
N ALA A 191 8.74 24.65 8.33
CA ALA A 191 8.40 26.00 8.79
C ALA A 191 7.30 26.00 9.87
N ASN A 192 6.36 25.06 9.80
CA ASN A 192 5.35 24.86 10.82
C ASN A 192 4.79 23.42 10.79
N PRO A 193 5.26 22.53 11.70
CA PRO A 193 4.75 21.16 11.79
C PRO A 193 3.26 21.05 12.12
N ASN A 194 2.63 22.11 12.62
CA ASN A 194 1.20 22.18 12.94
C ASN A 194 0.37 22.88 11.85
N ASN A 195 0.93 23.07 10.65
CA ASN A 195 0.19 23.69 9.55
C ASN A 195 -1.03 22.83 9.12
N ARG A 196 -1.96 23.46 8.40
CA ARG A 196 -3.24 22.86 8.00
C ARG A 196 -3.13 21.62 7.10
N TYR A 197 -2.00 21.43 6.43
CA TYR A 197 -1.75 20.29 5.53
C TYR A 197 -1.12 19.11 6.26
N MET A 198 -0.66 19.27 7.50
CA MET A 198 -0.09 18.21 8.34
C MET A 198 -1.21 17.40 9.02
N THR A 199 -2.01 16.72 8.19
CA THR A 199 -3.14 15.88 8.61
C THR A 199 -2.73 14.42 8.67
N PHE A 200 -3.22 13.73 9.70
CA PHE A 200 -2.82 12.35 9.97
C PHE A 200 -3.99 11.51 10.46
N THR A 201 -3.96 10.25 10.07
CA THR A 201 -4.84 9.19 10.54
C THR A 201 -4.00 8.13 11.24
N ARG A 202 -4.62 7.35 12.14
CA ARG A 202 -3.96 6.26 12.86
C ARG A 202 -4.78 4.99 12.82
N ASP A 203 -4.08 3.88 13.10
CA ASP A 203 -4.67 2.57 13.37
C ASP A 203 -5.61 2.15 12.23
N PHE A 204 -5.12 2.29 10.99
CA PHE A 204 -5.81 1.92 9.76
C PHE A 204 -5.53 0.46 9.36
N LEU A 205 -4.25 0.10 9.21
CA LEU A 205 -3.80 -1.28 9.03
C LEU A 205 -2.90 -1.71 10.20
N ASN A 206 -3.22 -2.85 10.81
CA ASN A 206 -2.52 -3.39 11.97
C ASN A 206 -1.38 -4.33 11.55
N ASN A 207 -0.31 -3.73 11.04
CA ASN A 207 0.90 -4.43 10.63
C ASN A 207 1.90 -4.54 11.78
N ARG A 208 2.21 -5.77 12.23
CA ARG A 208 3.07 -6.02 13.42
C ARG A 208 4.45 -5.33 13.35
N TYR A 209 5.04 -5.25 12.17
CA TYR A 209 6.35 -4.61 11.93
C TYR A 209 6.30 -3.11 11.67
N LEU A 210 5.11 -2.54 11.46
CA LEU A 210 4.92 -1.11 11.18
C LEU A 210 4.27 -0.37 12.37
N SER A 211 4.36 -0.95 13.56
CA SER A 211 4.03 -0.29 14.82
C SER A 211 4.96 0.91 15.06
N SER A 212 4.36 2.02 15.50
CA SER A 212 4.99 3.34 15.64
C SER A 212 5.65 3.87 14.35
N ALA A 213 5.32 3.34 13.18
CA ALA A 213 5.90 3.74 11.91
C ALA A 213 4.96 4.64 11.11
N ILE A 214 5.55 5.65 10.46
CA ILE A 214 4.94 6.41 9.36
C ILE A 214 5.69 6.14 8.07
N THR A 215 4.98 6.16 6.95
CA THR A 215 5.54 5.86 5.64
C THR A 215 5.48 7.07 4.70
N ASP A 216 6.41 7.16 3.75
CA ASP A 216 6.40 8.17 2.69
C ASP A 216 6.86 7.58 1.34
N THR A 217 6.37 8.14 0.23
CA THR A 217 6.60 7.68 -1.14
C THR A 217 7.25 8.72 -2.01
N HIS A 218 7.66 8.36 -3.23
CA HIS A 218 8.24 9.27 -4.23
C HIS A 218 9.33 10.18 -3.63
N PHE A 219 10.13 9.61 -2.73
CA PHE A 219 10.70 10.36 -1.63
C PHE A 219 11.76 11.37 -2.05
N GLU A 220 12.90 10.92 -2.60
CA GLU A 220 13.93 11.81 -3.17
C GLU A 220 13.39 12.59 -4.37
N GLN A 221 12.59 11.94 -5.22
CA GLN A 221 12.08 12.52 -6.46
C GLN A 221 11.22 13.78 -6.26
N ARG A 222 10.63 13.94 -5.07
CA ARG A 222 9.74 15.07 -4.74
C ARG A 222 10.21 15.90 -3.54
N ASP A 223 11.50 15.79 -3.21
CA ASP A 223 12.14 16.44 -2.08
C ASP A 223 11.35 16.33 -0.76
N ARG A 224 11.15 15.11 -0.26
CA ARG A 224 10.25 14.82 0.87
C ARG A 224 10.94 14.62 2.22
N MET A 225 12.25 14.81 2.33
CA MET A 225 12.96 14.63 3.61
C MET A 225 12.42 15.54 4.72
N GLY A 226 12.21 16.83 4.44
CA GLY A 226 11.71 17.79 5.43
C GLY A 226 10.34 17.41 5.97
N ARG A 227 9.40 17.06 5.08
CA ARG A 227 8.06 16.66 5.51
C ARG A 227 8.06 15.35 6.27
N PHE A 228 8.88 14.39 5.86
CA PHE A 228 9.00 13.11 6.53
C PHE A 228 9.53 13.26 7.96
N ILE A 229 10.55 14.09 8.17
CA ILE A 229 11.02 14.45 9.52
C ILE A 229 9.92 15.19 10.30
N GLY A 230 9.17 16.08 9.65
CA GLY A 230 8.01 16.76 10.23
C GLY A 230 6.91 15.79 10.68
N PHE A 231 6.60 14.76 9.89
CA PHE A 231 5.63 13.71 10.21
C PHE A 231 6.04 12.96 11.46
N MET A 232 7.29 12.49 11.51
CA MET A 232 7.83 11.79 12.67
C MET A 232 7.84 12.67 13.92
N ALA A 233 8.16 13.96 13.79
CA ALA A 233 8.11 14.91 14.89
C ALA A 233 6.68 15.11 15.41
N ARG A 234 5.67 15.14 14.53
CA ARG A 234 4.25 15.23 14.90
C ARG A 234 3.77 13.98 15.64
N ASN A 235 4.13 12.79 15.17
CA ASN A 235 3.79 11.55 15.88
C ASN A 235 4.30 11.53 17.33
N VAL A 236 5.47 12.13 17.59
CA VAL A 236 6.01 12.25 18.96
C VAL A 236 5.36 13.39 19.74
N SER A 237 5.26 14.60 19.17
CA SER A 237 4.73 15.77 19.87
C SER A 237 3.23 15.70 20.16
N ASP A 238 2.47 14.98 19.33
CA ASP A 238 1.04 14.73 19.55
C ASP A 238 0.81 13.60 20.59
N GLY A 239 1.89 13.03 21.15
CA GLY A 239 1.84 12.03 22.22
C GLY A 239 1.45 10.63 21.75
N TRP A 240 1.53 10.34 20.45
CA TRP A 240 1.12 9.04 19.89
C TRP A 240 2.18 7.96 20.07
N THR A 241 3.45 8.37 20.18
CA THR A 241 4.57 7.50 20.51
C THR A 241 5.69 8.31 21.15
N ASN A 242 6.51 7.66 21.99
CA ASN A 242 7.74 8.29 22.50
C ASN A 242 8.89 8.23 21.47
N GLN A 243 8.76 7.37 20.45
CA GLN A 243 9.77 7.16 19.43
C GLN A 243 9.10 6.80 18.11
N SER A 244 9.04 7.76 17.18
CA SER A 244 8.52 7.51 15.84
C SER A 244 9.58 6.81 15.00
N LYS A 245 9.14 5.77 14.30
CA LYS A 245 9.84 5.12 13.20
C LYS A 245 9.34 5.70 11.88
N GLY A 246 10.19 5.69 10.87
CA GLY A 246 9.85 6.17 9.53
C GLY A 246 10.40 5.24 8.46
N ILE A 247 9.63 5.03 7.39
CA ILE A 247 10.06 4.31 6.19
C ILE A 247 9.69 5.13 4.97
N ALA A 248 10.68 5.68 4.27
CA ALA A 248 10.45 6.42 3.04
C ALA A 248 11.06 5.69 1.85
N VAL A 249 10.29 5.53 0.77
CA VAL A 249 10.68 4.72 -0.39
C VAL A 249 10.69 5.57 -1.65
N ASN A 250 11.79 5.53 -2.38
CA ASN A 250 11.92 6.23 -3.66
C ASN A 250 11.10 5.55 -4.76
N GLU A 251 10.83 6.29 -5.84
CA GLU A 251 10.20 5.70 -7.03
C GLU A 251 11.00 4.48 -7.54
N GLN A 252 10.29 3.56 -8.21
CA GLN A 252 10.87 2.37 -8.84
C GLN A 252 11.68 1.49 -7.87
N THR A 253 11.34 1.57 -6.58
CA THR A 253 11.99 0.86 -5.48
C THR A 253 10.94 0.25 -4.56
N ALA A 254 11.24 -0.90 -3.97
CA ALA A 254 10.41 -1.54 -2.97
C ALA A 254 11.23 -2.03 -1.77
N LEU A 255 10.63 -1.95 -0.58
CA LEU A 255 11.09 -2.68 0.61
C LEU A 255 10.19 -3.90 0.82
N LEU A 256 10.77 -5.09 0.73
CA LEU A 256 10.08 -6.35 0.96
C LEU A 256 10.38 -6.84 2.36
N VAL A 257 9.36 -7.08 3.19
CA VAL A 257 9.49 -7.52 4.58
C VAL A 257 8.99 -8.95 4.73
N GLU A 258 9.84 -9.84 5.24
CA GLU A 258 9.55 -11.24 5.49
C GLU A 258 8.92 -11.49 6.86
N GLN A 259 8.49 -12.73 7.11
CA GLN A 259 7.81 -13.15 8.33
C GLN A 259 8.66 -13.03 9.61
N ASP A 260 9.98 -13.03 9.51
CA ASP A 260 10.92 -12.84 10.62
C ASP A 260 11.28 -11.36 10.85
N GLY A 261 10.70 -10.46 10.07
CA GLY A 261 10.97 -9.02 10.09
C GLY A 261 12.21 -8.61 9.30
N THR A 262 12.92 -9.56 8.68
CA THR A 262 14.01 -9.25 7.75
C THR A 262 13.43 -8.60 6.51
N ALA A 263 14.09 -7.55 6.03
CA ALA A 263 13.68 -6.80 4.87
C ALA A 263 14.84 -6.58 3.91
N LYS A 264 14.52 -6.60 2.62
CA LYS A 264 15.45 -6.32 1.53
C LYS A 264 14.89 -5.26 0.58
N VAL A 265 15.80 -4.49 -0.01
CA VAL A 265 15.46 -3.54 -1.07
C VAL A 265 15.55 -4.24 -2.43
N VAL A 266 14.52 -4.07 -3.25
CA VAL A 266 14.49 -4.46 -4.66
C VAL A 266 14.09 -3.24 -5.49
N ALA A 267 14.44 -3.21 -6.77
CA ALA A 267 14.19 -2.04 -7.60
C ALA A 267 14.03 -2.39 -9.08
N GLN A 268 13.34 -1.53 -9.82
CA GLN A 268 13.09 -1.76 -11.24
C GLN A 268 14.36 -1.51 -12.06
N PRO A 269 14.79 -2.42 -12.95
CA PRO A 269 16.00 -2.21 -13.74
C PRO A 269 16.01 -0.85 -14.47
N GLY A 270 17.12 -0.12 -14.38
CA GLY A 270 17.30 1.19 -15.03
C GLY A 270 16.72 2.40 -14.29
N GLY A 271 16.12 2.21 -13.11
CA GLY A 271 15.67 3.31 -12.27
C GLY A 271 16.81 4.12 -11.64
N SER A 272 16.52 5.37 -11.28
CA SER A 272 17.47 6.28 -10.63
C SER A 272 17.17 6.44 -9.13
N ASN A 273 18.21 6.70 -8.33
CA ASN A 273 18.11 6.88 -6.88
C ASN A 273 17.29 5.76 -6.21
N GLN A 274 17.62 4.50 -6.47
CA GLN A 274 16.87 3.37 -5.95
C GLN A 274 17.20 3.14 -4.48
N SER A 275 16.43 3.75 -3.58
CA SER A 275 16.74 3.76 -2.16
C SER A 275 15.52 3.74 -1.26
N VAL A 276 15.72 3.18 -0.07
CA VAL A 276 14.78 3.20 1.05
C VAL A 276 15.47 3.85 2.24
N TYR A 277 14.73 4.66 2.97
CA TYR A 277 15.20 5.37 4.16
C TYR A 277 14.48 4.85 5.38
N MET A 278 15.24 4.27 6.29
CA MET A 278 14.76 3.84 7.60
C MET A 278 15.14 4.89 8.63
N ALA A 279 14.17 5.45 9.34
CA ALA A 279 14.40 6.54 10.28
C ALA A 279 13.87 6.22 11.69
N LYS A 280 14.53 6.76 12.71
CA LYS A 280 14.08 6.66 14.11
C LYS A 280 14.38 7.94 14.87
N THR A 281 13.37 8.52 15.52
CA THR A 281 13.59 9.68 16.40
C THR A 281 14.36 9.27 17.65
N THR A 282 15.35 10.07 18.07
CA THR A 282 16.11 9.83 19.31
C THR A 282 15.63 10.69 20.48
N ALA A 283 14.87 11.76 20.21
CA ALA A 283 14.28 12.64 21.20
C ALA A 283 12.99 13.28 20.66
N ALA A 284 12.17 13.82 21.57
CA ALA A 284 11.03 14.65 21.21
C ALA A 284 11.48 15.99 20.57
N PRO A 285 10.69 16.55 19.65
CA PRO A 285 10.93 17.92 19.17
C PRO A 285 10.77 18.92 20.31
N THR A 286 11.53 20.02 20.25
CA THR A 286 11.53 21.08 21.27
C THR A 286 10.89 22.37 20.79
N SER A 287 10.52 22.47 19.52
CA SER A 287 9.80 23.63 18.97
C SER A 287 8.38 23.70 19.54
N SER A 288 7.95 24.91 19.93
CA SER A 288 6.56 25.17 20.34
C SER A 288 5.60 25.11 19.15
N ILE A 289 4.30 24.96 19.45
CA ILE A 289 3.24 24.96 18.43
C ILE A 289 3.32 26.22 17.55
N GLY A 290 3.21 26.03 16.23
CA GLY A 290 3.24 27.12 15.26
C GLY A 290 4.63 27.73 15.01
N LYS A 291 5.70 27.14 15.57
CA LYS A 291 7.09 27.56 15.30
C LYS A 291 7.78 26.58 14.34
N PRO A 292 8.84 27.03 13.63
CA PRO A 292 9.65 26.15 12.82
C PRO A 292 10.21 24.98 13.62
N LEU A 293 10.28 23.82 12.97
CA LEU A 293 10.66 22.57 13.59
C LEU A 293 12.05 22.66 14.21
N THR A 294 12.14 22.25 15.46
CA THR A 294 13.43 21.96 16.11
C THR A 294 13.35 20.57 16.71
N ILE A 295 14.13 19.64 16.16
CA ILE A 295 14.27 18.27 16.65
C ILE A 295 15.74 17.88 16.57
N LYS A 296 16.27 17.41 17.70
CA LYS A 296 17.64 16.90 17.77
C LYS A 296 17.68 15.45 17.32
N THR A 297 18.60 15.19 16.40
CA THR A 297 19.06 13.86 15.99
C THR A 297 17.94 12.85 15.70
N VAL A 298 17.64 12.69 14.41
CA VAL A 298 16.94 11.52 13.88
C VAL A 298 18.01 10.60 13.30
N ASP A 299 18.01 9.34 13.72
CA ASP A 299 18.88 8.31 13.15
C ASP A 299 18.29 7.86 11.82
N LEU A 300 19.09 7.85 10.75
CA LEU A 300 18.69 7.38 9.43
C LEU A 300 19.63 6.28 8.94
N VAL A 301 19.06 5.34 8.19
CA VAL A 301 19.80 4.37 7.38
C VAL A 301 19.27 4.43 5.96
N LYS A 302 20.14 4.76 5.00
CA LYS A 302 19.86 4.62 3.56
C LYS A 302 20.19 3.20 3.13
N LEU A 303 19.21 2.54 2.51
CA LEU A 303 19.31 1.19 1.97
C LEU A 303 19.19 1.26 0.44
N ARG A 304 20.02 0.49 -0.26
CA ARG A 304 19.97 0.24 -1.72
C ARG A 304 19.78 -1.26 -1.98
N PRO A 305 19.47 -1.69 -3.21
CA PRO A 305 19.47 -3.12 -3.55
C PRO A 305 20.74 -3.83 -3.06
N GLY A 306 20.55 -4.98 -2.40
CA GLY A 306 21.62 -5.71 -1.71
C GLY A 306 21.81 -5.34 -0.23
N ASN A 307 21.21 -4.25 0.25
CA ASN A 307 21.14 -3.96 1.67
C ASN A 307 19.99 -4.69 2.36
N THR A 308 20.20 -5.03 3.64
CA THR A 308 19.18 -5.63 4.49
C THR A 308 18.93 -4.81 5.74
N PHE A 309 17.71 -4.94 6.26
CA PHE A 309 17.26 -4.33 7.50
C PHE A 309 16.39 -5.32 8.26
N ASN A 310 16.35 -5.27 9.58
CA ASN A 310 15.40 -6.04 10.36
C ASN A 310 14.47 -5.09 11.11
N LEU A 311 13.17 -5.16 10.84
CA LEU A 311 12.17 -4.24 11.41
C LEU A 311 11.85 -4.55 12.88
N GLN A 312 12.09 -5.79 13.33
CA GLN A 312 11.91 -6.20 14.73
C GLN A 312 12.96 -5.53 15.61
N THR A 313 14.24 -5.60 15.23
CA THR A 313 15.35 -4.99 15.96
C THR A 313 15.60 -3.53 15.58
N TRP A 314 15.05 -3.10 14.45
CA TRP A 314 15.29 -1.79 13.84
C TRP A 314 16.78 -1.52 13.54
N THR A 315 17.43 -2.49 12.90
CA THR A 315 18.87 -2.45 12.60
C THR A 315 19.17 -2.85 11.17
N SER A 316 20.22 -2.27 10.58
CA SER A 316 20.78 -2.69 9.30
C SER A 316 22.10 -3.41 9.47
N SER A 317 22.40 -4.36 8.58
CA SER A 317 23.71 -5.04 8.54
C SER A 317 24.75 -4.28 7.72
N ASN A 318 24.32 -3.57 6.67
CA ASN A 318 25.20 -3.02 5.65
C ASN A 318 24.68 -1.73 4.99
N GLY A 319 23.63 -1.11 5.53
CA GLY A 319 23.08 0.16 5.08
C GLY A 319 23.93 1.36 5.51
N TYR A 320 23.82 2.47 4.78
CA TYR A 320 24.56 3.70 5.07
C TYR A 320 23.87 4.50 6.18
N SER A 321 24.50 4.53 7.36
CA SER A 321 23.94 5.21 8.54
C SER A 321 24.40 6.67 8.63
N TYR A 322 23.48 7.57 8.90
CA TYR A 322 23.74 8.99 9.12
C TYR A 322 22.66 9.59 10.02
N LYS A 323 22.85 10.84 10.45
CA LYS A 323 21.92 11.53 11.35
C LYS A 323 21.47 12.83 10.72
N LEU A 324 20.18 13.12 10.89
CA LEU A 324 19.61 14.43 10.58
C LEU A 324 19.25 15.17 11.85
N SER A 325 19.21 16.49 11.77
CA SER A 325 18.57 17.35 12.79
C SER A 325 17.87 18.48 12.08
N ALA A 326 16.78 18.98 12.67
CA ALA A 326 16.17 20.23 12.24
C ALA A 326 16.40 21.28 13.33
N GLN A 327 16.86 22.46 12.95
CA GLN A 327 16.99 23.61 13.85
C GLN A 327 16.30 24.81 13.21
N ASN A 328 15.24 25.31 13.86
CA ASN A 328 14.44 26.42 13.35
C ASN A 328 14.00 26.22 11.88
N GLY A 329 13.54 25.02 11.53
CA GLY A 329 13.10 24.66 10.19
C GLY A 329 14.21 24.35 9.17
N ALA A 330 15.50 24.45 9.54
CA ALA A 330 16.60 24.09 8.67
C ALA A 330 17.12 22.69 8.98
N LEU A 331 17.20 21.81 7.96
CA LEU A 331 17.82 20.50 8.09
C LEU A 331 19.35 20.57 8.03
N SER A 332 19.99 19.76 8.86
CA SER A 332 21.44 19.51 8.83
C SER A 332 21.69 18.01 8.85
N SER A 333 22.75 17.56 8.18
CA SER A 333 23.12 16.14 8.07
C SER A 333 24.57 15.89 8.45
N THR A 334 24.83 14.80 9.18
CA THR A 334 26.20 14.36 9.48
C THR A 334 26.95 13.81 8.27
N SER A 335 26.26 13.50 7.16
CA SER A 335 26.89 13.07 5.91
C SER A 335 27.21 14.22 4.96
N GLY A 336 26.79 15.46 5.28
CA GLY A 336 26.84 16.61 4.38
C GLY A 336 25.72 16.67 3.33
N SER A 337 24.91 15.61 3.21
CA SER A 337 23.73 15.53 2.32
C SER A 337 22.52 15.07 3.12
N ILE A 338 21.37 15.75 2.99
CA ILE A 338 20.15 15.34 3.71
C ILE A 338 19.63 13.97 3.26
N TYR A 339 20.02 13.50 2.07
CA TYR A 339 19.65 12.20 1.53
C TYR A 339 20.77 11.14 1.66
N GLY A 340 21.80 11.41 2.44
CA GLY A 340 22.99 10.55 2.51
C GLY A 340 23.84 10.59 1.23
N ASN A 341 24.95 9.86 1.24
CA ASN A 341 25.81 9.66 0.05
C ASN A 341 25.49 8.32 -0.63
#